data_AF-A0A093FR00-F1
#
_entry.id   AF-A0A093FR00-F1
#
_cell.length_a   1.000
_cell.length_b   1.000
_cell.length_c   1.000
_cell.angle_alpha   90.00
_cell.angle_beta   90.00
_cell.angle_gamma   90.00
#
_symmetry.space_group_name_H-M   'P 1'
#
loop_
_entity.id
_entity.type
_entity.pdbx_description
1 polymer ?
#
loop_
_entity_poly.entity_id
_entity_poly.type
_entity_poly.pdbx_seq_one_letter_code
_entity_poly.pdbx_strand_id
1 'polypeptide(L)'
;GHEGDPCLRSSDCIEGHCCARHFWTKICKPVLHQGEVCTKQRKKGSHGLEIFQRCDCAKGLSCKVWKDATSSSKSRLHVCQ
;
A
#
# COMPACT_ATOMS: atom_id res chain seq x y z
N GLY A 1 7.68 5.97 -14.76
CA GLY A 1 7.84 4.52 -14.61
C GLY A 1 6.48 3.86 -14.59
N HIS A 2 6.34 2.79 -15.35
CA HIS A 2 5.23 1.85 -15.30
C HIS A 2 5.40 0.88 -14.12
N GLU A 3 4.41 0.02 -13.90
CA GLU A 3 4.49 -1.01 -12.86
C GLU A 3 5.78 -1.85 -12.97
N GLY A 4 6.50 -1.99 -11.85
CA GLY A 4 7.76 -2.72 -11.77
C GLY A 4 9.02 -1.89 -12.03
N ASP A 5 8.90 -0.71 -12.65
CA ASP A 5 10.06 0.15 -12.92
C ASP A 5 10.71 0.65 -11.62
N PRO A 6 12.06 0.73 -11.57
CA PRO A 6 12.76 1.26 -10.40
C PRO A 6 12.44 2.74 -10.19
N CYS A 7 12.30 3.14 -8.93
CA CYS A 7 11.96 4.51 -8.55
C CYS A 7 12.67 4.95 -7.27
N LEU A 8 12.82 6.26 -7.09
CA LEU A 8 13.31 6.84 -5.83
C LEU A 8 12.19 7.62 -5.11
N ARG A 9 11.28 8.23 -5.89
CA ARG A 9 10.14 9.03 -5.42
C ARG A 9 8.89 8.66 -6.23
N SER A 10 7.70 8.91 -5.66
CA SER A 10 6.44 8.64 -6.36
C SER A 10 6.25 9.49 -7.62
N SER A 11 6.89 10.65 -7.72
CA SER A 11 6.91 11.47 -8.94
C SER A 11 7.62 10.80 -10.13
N ASP A 12 8.43 9.77 -9.88
CA ASP A 12 9.12 9.01 -10.92
C ASP A 12 8.16 8.01 -11.60
N CYS A 13 7.01 7.76 -10.98
CA CYS A 13 5.99 6.83 -11.46
C CYS A 13 4.90 7.55 -12.27
N ILE A 14 4.25 6.83 -13.17
CA ILE A 14 3.11 7.33 -13.92
C ILE A 14 1.92 7.61 -13.00
N GLU A 15 0.96 8.40 -13.47
CA GLU A 15 -0.29 8.64 -12.74
C GLU A 15 -0.97 7.32 -12.34
N GLY A 16 -1.59 7.31 -11.15
CA GLY A 16 -2.17 6.09 -10.57
C GLY A 16 -1.14 5.10 -10.02
N HIS A 17 0.14 5.46 -9.93
CA HIS A 17 1.17 4.64 -9.29
C HIS A 17 1.88 5.40 -8.16
N CYS A 18 2.51 4.64 -7.26
CA CYS A 18 3.39 5.18 -6.23
C CYS A 18 4.73 4.43 -6.20
N CYS A 19 5.74 5.04 -5.58
CA CYS A 19 7.03 4.40 -5.38
C CYS A 19 7.05 3.66 -4.04
N ALA A 20 7.03 2.32 -4.08
CA ALA A 20 6.94 1.47 -2.90
C ALA A 20 8.03 0.40 -2.87
N ARG A 21 8.45 0.00 -1.67
CA ARG A 21 9.49 -1.01 -1.47
C ARG A 21 9.03 -2.40 -1.93
N HIS A 22 9.92 -3.08 -2.64
CA HIS A 22 9.80 -4.49 -3.00
C HIS A 22 11.17 -5.13 -2.78
N PHE A 23 11.28 -5.99 -1.76
CA PHE A 23 12.55 -6.47 -1.22
C PHE A 23 13.48 -5.31 -0.80
N TRP A 24 14.66 -5.23 -1.43
CA TRP A 24 15.72 -4.27 -1.11
C TRP A 24 15.71 -3.05 -2.04
N THR A 25 14.81 -3.02 -3.02
CA THR A 25 14.68 -1.91 -3.96
C THR A 25 13.30 -1.26 -3.83
N LYS A 26 13.12 -0.13 -4.52
CA LYS A 26 11.83 0.51 -4.69
C LYS A 26 11.43 0.46 -6.14
N ILE A 27 10.16 0.15 -6.37
CA ILE A 27 9.56 0.05 -7.70
C ILE A 27 8.22 0.79 -7.73
N CYS A 28 7.81 1.20 -8.93
CA CYS A 28 6.48 1.74 -9.16
C CYS A 28 5.44 0.62 -9.01
N LYS A 29 4.42 0.86 -8.19
CA LYS A 29 3.27 -0.04 -7.97
C LYS A 29 1.97 0.72 -8.13
N PRO A 30 0.86 0.08 -8.51
CA PRO A 30 -0.44 0.73 -8.61
C PRO A 30 -0.93 1.22 -7.24
N VAL A 31 -1.64 2.35 -7.23
CA VAL A 31 -2.39 2.82 -6.05
C VAL A 31 -3.59 1.90 -5.79
N LEU A 32 -3.98 1.77 -4.52
CA LEU A 32 -5.04 0.84 -4.13
C LEU A 32 -6.44 1.44 -4.32
N HIS A 33 -7.32 0.73 -5.00
CA HIS A 33 -8.71 1.09 -5.25
C HIS A 33 -9.65 0.46 -4.22
N GLN A 34 -10.94 0.78 -4.34
CA GLN A 34 -11.96 0.35 -3.39
C GLN A 34 -12.00 -1.17 -3.24
N GLY A 35 -12.01 -1.64 -1.99
CA GLY A 35 -12.01 -3.07 -1.65
C GLY A 35 -10.63 -3.73 -1.60
N GLU A 36 -9.59 -3.09 -2.15
CA GLU A 36 -8.24 -3.63 -2.10
C GLU A 36 -7.62 -3.53 -0.70
N VAL A 37 -6.79 -4.51 -0.35
CA VAL A 37 -6.16 -4.61 0.97
C VAL A 37 -5.09 -3.55 1.12
N CYS A 38 -5.25 -2.68 2.12
CA CYS A 38 -4.28 -1.64 2.45
C CYS A 38 -3.51 -1.98 3.72
N THR A 39 -2.30 -1.42 3.84
CA THR A 39 -1.52 -1.51 5.08
C THR A 39 -1.73 -0.22 5.87
N LYS A 40 -2.37 -0.31 7.04
CA LYS A 40 -2.43 0.82 7.96
C LYS A 40 -1.06 1.02 8.63
N GLN A 41 -0.32 2.02 8.16
CA GLN A 41 0.96 2.41 8.76
C GLN A 41 0.77 2.65 10.27
N ARG A 42 1.46 1.86 11.10
CA ARG A 42 1.58 2.10 12.54
C ARG A 42 2.83 2.98 12.79
N LYS A 43 2.95 3.50 14.01
CA LYS A 43 3.95 4.50 14.47
C LYS A 43 5.30 4.47 13.72
N LYS A 44 5.84 5.67 13.46
CA LYS A 44 7.20 5.94 12.96
C LYS A 44 8.23 5.01 13.60
N GLY A 45 8.69 3.99 12.86
CA GLY A 45 9.62 2.96 13.36
C GLY A 45 9.44 1.59 12.69
N SER A 46 8.21 1.17 12.40
CA SER A 46 7.96 -0.12 11.69
C SER A 46 8.25 -0.07 10.19
N HIS A 47 8.27 1.12 9.59
CA HIS A 47 8.47 1.32 8.15
C HIS A 47 9.77 0.70 7.60
N GLY A 48 10.83 0.60 8.42
CA GLY A 48 12.13 0.07 8.00
C GLY A 48 12.14 -1.45 7.80
N LEU A 49 11.23 -2.17 8.47
CA LEU A 49 11.16 -3.64 8.46
C LEU A 49 10.26 -4.19 7.34
N GLU A 50 9.34 -3.38 6.81
CA GLU A 50 8.47 -3.81 5.72
C GLU A 50 9.23 -3.87 4.39
N ILE A 51 9.60 -5.08 3.97
CA ILE A 51 10.20 -5.35 2.65
C ILE A 51 9.18 -5.38 1.51
N PHE A 52 7.88 -5.49 1.82
CA PHE A 52 6.79 -5.44 0.85
C PHE A 52 5.81 -4.34 1.21
N GLN A 53 6.12 -3.12 0.78
CA GLN A 53 5.23 -1.98 1.00
C GLN A 53 4.15 -1.92 -0.10
N ARG A 54 2.92 -1.64 0.32
CA ARG A 54 1.82 -1.30 -0.60
C ARG A 54 1.79 0.21 -0.83
N CYS A 55 1.17 0.63 -1.93
CA CYS A 55 0.78 2.02 -2.10
C CYS A 55 -0.36 2.38 -1.16
N ASP A 56 -0.56 3.68 -0.98
CA ASP A 56 -1.73 4.21 -0.30
C ASP A 56 -3.00 3.98 -1.15
N CYS A 57 -4.16 4.15 -0.51
CA CYS A 57 -5.43 4.17 -1.22
C CYS A 57 -5.51 5.37 -2.17
N ALA A 58 -6.20 5.18 -3.29
CA ALA A 58 -6.48 6.22 -4.27
C ALA A 58 -7.19 7.42 -3.62
N LYS A 59 -7.08 8.58 -4.28
CA LYS A 59 -7.67 9.84 -3.80
C LYS A 59 -9.16 9.65 -3.52
N GLY A 60 -9.60 10.04 -2.33
CA GLY A 60 -11.00 9.92 -1.88
C GLY A 60 -11.31 8.64 -1.11
N LEU A 61 -10.39 7.67 -1.04
CA LEU A 61 -10.54 6.45 -0.23
C LEU A 61 -9.72 6.52 1.05
N SER A 62 -10.13 5.74 2.05
CA SER A 62 -9.44 5.62 3.33
C SER A 62 -9.17 4.16 3.69
N CYS A 63 -8.02 3.89 4.31
CA CYS A 63 -7.67 2.55 4.78
C CYS A 63 -8.42 2.19 6.08
N LYS A 64 -9.54 1.48 5.94
CA LYS A 64 -10.47 1.13 7.05
C LYS A 64 -10.38 -0.35 7.39
N VAL A 65 -10.71 -0.72 8.64
CA VAL A 65 -10.76 -2.14 9.04
C VAL A 65 -11.86 -2.85 8.26
N TRP A 66 -11.57 -4.00 7.68
CA TRP A 66 -12.56 -4.79 6.96
C TRP A 66 -13.45 -5.57 7.94
N LYS A 67 -14.63 -5.03 8.24
CA LYS A 67 -15.51 -5.58 9.29
C LYS A 67 -16.04 -6.99 8.94
N ASP A 68 -16.42 -7.25 7.69
CA ASP A 68 -17.03 -8.52 7.28
C ASP A 68 -16.08 -9.72 7.37
N ALA A 69 -14.80 -9.55 7.07
CA ALA A 69 -13.81 -10.63 7.17
C ALA A 69 -13.21 -10.81 8.58
N THR A 70 -13.41 -9.83 9.48
CA THR A 70 -12.80 -9.84 10.83
C THR A 70 -13.47 -10.74 11.85
N SER A 71 -14.64 -11.32 11.55
CA SER A 71 -15.33 -12.22 12.48
C SER A 71 -14.66 -13.60 12.61
N SER A 72 -13.76 -13.98 11.69
CA SER A 72 -13.17 -15.34 11.62
C SER A 72 -11.64 -15.37 11.60
N SER A 73 -10.96 -14.28 11.20
CA SER A 73 -9.49 -14.25 11.06
C SER A 73 -8.77 -13.56 12.23
N LYS A 74 -7.71 -14.20 12.75
CA LYS A 74 -6.81 -13.67 13.81
C LYS A 74 -6.11 -12.35 13.41
N SER A 75 -6.11 -11.98 12.12
CA SER A 75 -5.48 -10.76 11.63
C SER A 75 -6.55 -9.79 11.15
N ARG A 76 -6.66 -8.63 11.82
CA ARG A 76 -7.58 -7.56 11.44
C ARG A 76 -7.10 -6.88 10.17
N LEU A 77 -7.58 -7.34 9.02
CA LEU A 77 -7.25 -6.77 7.72
C LEU A 77 -7.87 -5.37 7.57
N HIS A 78 -7.20 -4.55 6.76
CA HIS A 78 -7.69 -3.25 6.34
C HIS A 78 -7.88 -3.22 4.83
N VAL A 79 -8.85 -2.45 4.36
CA VAL A 79 -9.18 -2.28 2.94
C VAL A 79 -9.48 -0.81 2.63
N CYS A 80 -9.31 -0.41 1.37
CA CYS A 80 -9.65 0.93 0.91
C CYS A 80 -11.17 1.12 0.77
N GLN A 81 -11.72 2.12 1.44
CA GLN A 81 -13.15 2.45 1.50
C GLN A 81 -13.41 3.95 1.56
#